data_AF-A0A420VDQ3-F1
#
_entry.id   AF-A0A420VDQ3-F1
#
_cell.length_a   1.000
_cell.length_b   1.000
_cell.length_c   1.000
_cell.angle_alpha   90.00
_cell.angle_beta   90.00
_cell.angle_gamma   90.00
#
_symmetry.space_group_name_H-M   'P 1'
#
loop_
_entity.id
_entity.type
_entity.pdbx_description
1 polymer ?
#
loop_
_entity_poly.entity_id
_entity_poly.type
_entity_poly.pdbx_seq_one_letter_code
_entity_poly.pdbx_strand_id
1 'polypeptide(L)'
;MGLQNYVGMQNAYLLPLLAAGIVLIGYVVFSQKLKYDPRFANDFSNRLYALSFVKPFVWFVNPNEEDPKVRKLEREIRRAGLGDVLNYRAFVSFQVLLFIVEIVLYLFFFFFLEEIIRFFDFIFRITEPTTGDFTMVKLVIALIFLFALFIPREYVSRRAKRNEFKFTQELSVIQLSIILMLRAKRPLSEILYFLGRNQTQYRRIFEKAYRIYLRNKQDCWNYLRKEFEGTGFVDTIDVLANIDNYSRDETVYVLEHQLETLIQLAEEGKHKGAAFGNLFSQFSMAVPFIGVGLLGALPFAMYIFSMISEQTNQTSIF
;
A
#
# COMPACT_ATOMS: atom_id res chain seq x y z
N MET A 1 10.53 53.24 -24.37
CA MET A 1 11.04 52.07 -25.13
C MET A 1 12.21 51.49 -24.35
N GLY A 2 12.01 50.33 -23.72
CA GLY A 2 13.02 49.65 -22.91
C GLY A 2 12.73 48.15 -22.92
N LEU A 3 12.69 47.57 -24.12
CA LEU A 3 12.63 46.13 -24.35
C LEU A 3 14.05 45.55 -24.18
N GLN A 4 14.52 45.47 -22.94
CA GLN A 4 15.73 44.72 -22.61
C GLN A 4 15.53 44.14 -21.21
N ASN A 5 14.94 42.96 -21.15
CA ASN A 5 15.18 41.91 -20.15
C ASN A 5 14.34 40.67 -20.49
N TYR A 6 14.43 40.17 -21.72
CA TYR A 6 14.17 38.76 -21.98
C TYR A 6 15.51 38.02 -21.85
N VAL A 7 15.95 37.85 -20.60
CA VAL A 7 17.04 36.94 -20.27
C VAL A 7 16.52 35.55 -20.60
N GLY A 8 17.10 34.95 -21.64
CA GLY A 8 16.65 33.71 -22.24
C GLY A 8 16.42 32.59 -21.22
N MET A 9 15.42 31.76 -21.52
CA MET A 9 15.22 30.48 -20.84
C MET A 9 16.49 29.63 -20.99
N GLN A 10 17.39 29.70 -20.01
CA GLN A 10 18.67 29.01 -20.07
C GLN A 10 18.49 27.50 -20.22
N ASN A 11 17.38 26.90 -19.77
CA ASN A 11 17.17 25.46 -19.88
C ASN A 11 16.10 25.05 -20.92
N ALA A 12 15.52 25.97 -21.69
CA ALA A 12 14.48 25.63 -22.68
C ALA A 12 14.98 24.67 -23.77
N TYR A 13 16.27 24.70 -24.10
CA TYR A 13 16.87 23.78 -25.06
C TYR A 13 16.90 22.33 -24.56
N LEU A 14 16.74 22.08 -23.25
CA LEU A 14 16.66 20.74 -22.66
C LEU A 14 15.26 20.14 -22.75
N LEU A 15 14.24 20.95 -23.04
CA LEU A 15 12.83 20.51 -23.10
C LEU A 15 12.57 19.47 -24.21
N PRO A 16 13.12 19.62 -25.43
CA PRO A 16 13.07 18.58 -26.45
C PRO A 16 13.82 17.30 -26.04
N LEU A 17 14.94 17.40 -25.34
CA LEU A 17 15.72 16.27 -24.83
C LEU A 17 14.95 15.50 -23.73
N LEU A 18 14.31 16.20 -22.81
CA LEU A 18 13.44 15.61 -21.80
C LEU A 18 12.20 14.97 -22.43
N ALA A 19 11.56 15.65 -23.38
CA ALA A 19 10.43 15.09 -24.12
C ALA A 19 10.85 13.82 -24.88
N ALA A 20 12.01 13.82 -25.55
CA ALA A 20 12.55 12.63 -26.21
C ALA A 20 12.85 11.51 -25.21
N GLY A 21 13.41 11.82 -24.04
CA GLY A 21 13.64 10.85 -22.96
C GLY A 21 12.35 10.23 -22.43
N ILE A 22 11.32 11.04 -22.19
CA ILE A 22 9.99 10.57 -21.76
C ILE A 22 9.35 9.69 -22.82
N VAL A 23 9.41 10.10 -24.10
CA VAL A 23 8.89 9.32 -25.22
C VAL A 23 9.67 8.01 -25.37
N LEU A 24 10.98 8.00 -25.17
CA LEU A 24 11.81 6.81 -25.28
C LEU A 24 11.57 5.85 -24.10
N ILE A 25 11.47 6.35 -22.87
CA ILE A 25 11.08 5.54 -21.70
C ILE A 25 9.66 5.00 -21.88
N GLY A 26 8.72 5.84 -22.29
CA GLY A 26 7.35 5.45 -22.59
C GLY A 26 7.28 4.41 -23.70
N TYR A 27 8.07 4.56 -24.76
CA TYR A 27 8.19 3.56 -25.82
C TYR A 27 8.78 2.26 -25.27
N VAL A 28 9.87 2.28 -24.51
CA VAL A 28 10.46 1.05 -23.95
C VAL A 28 9.49 0.32 -23.00
N VAL A 29 8.72 1.05 -22.19
CA VAL A 29 7.75 0.49 -21.24
C VAL A 29 6.47 0.03 -21.93
N PHE A 30 5.95 0.77 -22.92
CA PHE A 30 4.62 0.55 -23.51
C PHE A 30 4.61 -0.02 -24.94
N SER A 31 5.74 -0.03 -25.67
CA SER A 31 5.83 -0.61 -27.03
C SER A 31 5.96 -2.13 -27.04
N GLN A 32 6.29 -2.73 -25.89
CA GLN A 32 6.32 -4.17 -25.76
C GLN A 32 4.90 -4.69 -25.94
N LYS A 33 4.67 -5.44 -27.03
CA LYS A 33 3.41 -6.17 -27.26
C LYS A 33 3.30 -7.28 -26.22
N LEU A 34 2.93 -6.90 -25.01
CA LEU A 34 2.70 -7.79 -23.89
C LEU A 34 1.39 -8.52 -24.15
N LYS A 35 1.47 -9.70 -24.77
CA LYS A 35 0.38 -10.67 -24.76
C LYS A 35 0.36 -11.32 -23.38
N TYR A 36 -0.75 -11.23 -22.69
CA TYR A 36 -0.96 -11.88 -21.40
C TYR A 36 -2.36 -12.50 -21.38
N ASP A 37 -2.48 -13.63 -20.69
CA ASP A 37 -3.79 -14.15 -20.33
C ASP A 37 -4.36 -13.30 -19.18
N PRO A 38 -5.60 -12.83 -19.28
CA PRO A 38 -6.20 -11.97 -18.25
C PRO A 38 -6.32 -12.77 -16.94
N ARG A 39 -5.51 -12.38 -15.96
CA ARG A 39 -5.48 -12.99 -14.62
C ARG A 39 -6.28 -12.20 -13.59
N PHE A 40 -6.45 -10.91 -13.84
CA PHE A 40 -7.19 -9.95 -13.03
C PHE A 40 -8.35 -9.38 -13.84
N ALA A 41 -9.37 -8.86 -13.13
CA ALA A 41 -10.53 -8.24 -13.77
C ALA A 41 -10.18 -6.90 -14.45
N ASN A 42 -9.06 -6.27 -14.08
CA ASN A 42 -8.61 -4.98 -14.59
C ASN A 42 -7.41 -5.11 -15.54
N ASP A 43 -7.51 -4.51 -16.73
CA ASP A 43 -6.45 -4.43 -17.72
C ASP A 43 -5.17 -3.79 -17.20
N PHE A 44 -5.28 -2.75 -16.35
CA PHE A 44 -4.09 -2.10 -15.79
C PHE A 44 -3.27 -3.08 -14.95
N SER A 45 -3.92 -3.86 -14.10
CA SER A 45 -3.30 -4.89 -13.29
C SER A 45 -2.66 -6.00 -14.12
N ASN A 46 -3.33 -6.41 -15.19
CA ASN A 46 -2.77 -7.41 -16.10
C ASN A 46 -1.54 -6.88 -16.85
N ARG A 47 -1.54 -5.60 -17.24
CA ARG A 47 -0.36 -4.93 -17.81
C ARG A 47 0.79 -4.86 -16.81
N LEU A 48 0.53 -4.48 -15.56
CA LEU A 48 1.54 -4.48 -14.50
C LEU A 48 2.12 -5.88 -14.27
N TYR A 49 1.27 -6.90 -14.30
CA TYR A 49 1.71 -8.28 -14.19
C TYR A 49 2.59 -8.70 -15.38
N ALA A 50 2.22 -8.31 -16.60
CA ALA A 50 3.03 -8.58 -17.77
C ALA A 50 4.38 -7.84 -17.75
N LEU A 51 4.38 -6.58 -17.29
CA LEU A 51 5.59 -5.78 -17.09
C LEU A 51 6.55 -6.44 -16.11
N SER A 52 6.04 -7.16 -15.10
CA SER A 52 6.88 -7.86 -14.09
C SER A 52 7.89 -8.86 -14.67
N PHE A 53 7.69 -9.30 -15.91
CA PHE A 53 8.59 -10.23 -16.60
C PHE A 53 9.64 -9.55 -17.47
N VAL A 54 9.58 -8.23 -17.60
CA VAL A 54 10.47 -7.48 -18.50
C VAL A 54 11.33 -6.48 -17.75
N LYS A 55 12.47 -6.11 -18.34
CA LYS A 55 13.37 -5.11 -17.78
C LYS A 55 12.76 -3.70 -17.87
N PRO A 56 12.98 -2.84 -16.85
CA PRO A 56 13.76 -3.09 -15.63
C PRO A 56 12.96 -3.76 -14.49
N PHE A 57 11.65 -3.95 -14.64
CA PHE A 57 10.76 -4.47 -13.58
C PHE A 57 11.18 -5.82 -13.00
N VAL A 58 11.59 -6.76 -13.86
CA VAL A 58 12.01 -8.11 -13.45
C VAL A 58 13.19 -8.08 -12.46
N TRP A 59 14.03 -7.04 -12.49
CA TRP A 59 15.17 -6.90 -11.57
C TRP A 59 14.76 -6.66 -10.12
N PHE A 60 13.54 -6.16 -9.90
CA PHE A 60 13.00 -5.86 -8.58
C PHE A 60 12.09 -6.97 -8.04
N VAL A 61 11.75 -7.96 -8.89
CA VAL A 61 10.92 -9.10 -8.50
C VAL A 61 11.81 -10.20 -7.94
N ASN A 62 11.53 -10.67 -6.72
CA ASN A 62 12.26 -11.79 -6.15
C ASN A 62 12.01 -13.06 -6.99
N PRO A 63 13.06 -13.75 -7.48
CA PRO A 63 12.90 -14.97 -8.26
C PRO A 63 12.31 -16.13 -7.44
N ASN A 64 12.48 -16.12 -6.12
CA ASN A 64 11.91 -17.12 -5.22
C ASN A 64 10.55 -16.65 -4.67
N GLU A 65 9.45 -17.11 -5.27
CA GLU A 65 8.09 -16.80 -4.83
C GLU A 65 7.73 -17.42 -3.46
N GLU A 66 8.50 -18.40 -2.99
CA GLU A 66 8.28 -19.03 -1.68
C GLU A 66 8.94 -18.30 -0.52
N ASP A 67 9.73 -17.25 -0.80
CA ASP A 67 10.41 -16.46 0.22
C ASP A 67 9.40 -15.91 1.25
N PRO A 68 9.70 -16.02 2.57
CA PRO A 68 8.84 -15.51 3.63
C PRO A 68 8.40 -14.05 3.44
N LYS A 69 9.26 -13.19 2.87
CA LYS A 69 8.95 -11.78 2.58
C LYS A 69 7.93 -11.63 1.46
N VAL A 70 8.03 -12.45 0.41
CA VAL A 70 7.09 -12.48 -0.72
C VAL A 70 5.72 -12.96 -0.23
N ARG A 71 5.69 -14.09 0.50
CA ARG A 71 4.47 -14.64 1.09
C ARG A 71 3.82 -13.67 2.09
N LYS A 72 4.60 -12.92 2.85
CA LYS A 72 4.08 -11.88 3.76
C LYS A 72 3.38 -10.76 2.98
N LEU A 73 4.01 -10.23 1.94
CA LEU A 73 3.42 -9.16 1.12
C LEU A 73 2.18 -9.66 0.38
N GLU A 74 2.21 -10.88 -0.15
CA GLU A 74 1.04 -11.46 -0.82
C GLU A 74 -0.13 -11.65 0.15
N ARG A 75 0.13 -12.11 1.39
CA ARG A 75 -0.88 -12.17 2.45
C ARG A 75 -1.42 -10.79 2.79
N GLU A 76 -0.58 -9.76 2.91
CA GLU A 76 -1.03 -8.38 3.16
C GLU A 76 -1.93 -7.86 2.03
N ILE A 77 -1.58 -8.10 0.76
CA ILE A 77 -2.40 -7.72 -0.40
C ILE A 77 -3.77 -8.43 -0.38
N ARG A 78 -3.79 -9.73 -0.07
CA ARG A 78 -5.04 -10.50 0.07
C ARG A 78 -5.88 -9.97 1.23
N ARG A 79 -5.28 -9.72 2.40
CA ARG A 79 -5.95 -9.10 3.57
C ARG A 79 -6.44 -7.68 3.26
N ALA A 80 -5.81 -6.94 2.36
CA ALA A 80 -6.32 -5.65 1.89
C ALA A 80 -7.55 -5.76 0.96
N GLY A 81 -7.98 -6.98 0.63
CA GLY A 81 -9.08 -7.24 -0.32
C GLY A 81 -8.69 -6.93 -1.77
N LEU A 82 -7.38 -6.92 -2.07
CA LEU A 82 -6.86 -6.57 -3.39
C LEU A 82 -6.41 -7.79 -4.20
N GLY A 83 -6.63 -9.02 -3.71
CA GLY A 83 -6.18 -10.25 -4.38
C GLY A 83 -6.74 -10.47 -5.79
N ASP A 84 -7.95 -9.96 -6.06
CA ASP A 84 -8.60 -10.02 -7.39
C ASP A 84 -8.05 -8.95 -8.37
N VAL A 85 -7.25 -8.01 -7.86
CA VAL A 85 -6.71 -6.86 -8.62
C VAL A 85 -5.18 -6.89 -8.68
N LEU A 86 -4.50 -7.38 -7.65
CA LEU A 86 -3.04 -7.36 -7.55
C LEU A 86 -2.55 -8.64 -6.91
N ASN A 87 -1.43 -9.16 -7.43
CA ASN A 87 -0.56 -10.10 -6.74
C ASN A 87 0.78 -9.43 -6.42
N TYR A 88 1.69 -10.16 -5.77
CA TYR A 88 3.03 -9.68 -5.45
C TYR A 88 3.75 -9.06 -6.66
N ARG A 89 3.78 -9.78 -7.80
CA ARG A 89 4.46 -9.32 -9.02
C ARG A 89 3.89 -8.03 -9.59
N ALA A 90 2.56 -7.94 -9.68
CA ALA A 90 1.88 -6.73 -10.16
C ALA A 90 2.11 -5.55 -9.21
N PHE A 91 2.12 -5.79 -7.90
CA PHE A 91 2.38 -4.76 -6.90
C PHE A 91 3.81 -4.21 -6.97
N VAL A 92 4.81 -5.09 -7.04
CA VAL A 92 6.21 -4.66 -7.22
C VAL A 92 6.39 -3.89 -8.52
N SER A 93 5.75 -4.36 -9.60
CA SER A 93 5.81 -3.67 -10.89
C SER A 93 5.18 -2.28 -10.85
N PHE A 94 4.09 -2.12 -10.07
CA PHE A 94 3.49 -0.82 -9.81
C PHE A 94 4.46 0.11 -9.04
N GLN A 95 5.16 -0.40 -8.03
CA GLN A 95 6.15 0.41 -7.29
C GLN A 95 7.31 0.84 -8.18
N VAL A 96 7.82 -0.04 -9.04
CA VAL A 96 8.88 0.29 -10.00
C VAL A 96 8.38 1.32 -11.03
N LEU A 97 7.14 1.19 -11.51
CA LEU A 97 6.55 2.16 -12.43
C LEU A 97 6.45 3.54 -11.77
N LEU A 98 5.96 3.58 -10.53
CA LEU A 98 5.84 4.80 -9.74
C LEU A 98 7.21 5.45 -9.50
N PHE A 99 8.23 4.66 -9.19
CA PHE A 99 9.62 5.13 -9.08
C PHE A 99 10.14 5.75 -10.37
N ILE A 100 9.90 5.12 -11.53
CA ILE A 100 10.30 5.67 -12.82
C ILE A 100 9.59 7.01 -13.09
N VAL A 101 8.29 7.10 -12.80
CA VAL A 101 7.50 8.33 -12.96
C VAL A 101 8.03 9.43 -12.04
N GLU A 102 8.36 9.12 -10.79
CA GLU A 102 8.93 10.08 -9.84
C GLU A 102 10.29 10.60 -10.28
N ILE A 103 11.17 9.75 -10.84
CA ILE A 103 12.45 10.20 -11.42
C ILE A 103 12.19 11.19 -12.55
N VAL A 104 11.26 10.87 -13.46
CA VAL A 104 10.91 11.74 -14.58
C VAL A 104 10.39 13.09 -14.09
N LEU A 105 9.47 13.08 -13.12
CA LEU A 105 8.92 14.30 -12.51
C LEU A 105 10.02 15.09 -11.79
N TYR A 106 10.88 14.43 -11.03
CA TYR A 106 11.99 15.07 -10.35
C TYR A 106 12.93 15.75 -11.34
N LEU A 107 13.33 15.08 -12.42
CA LEU A 107 14.18 15.68 -13.46
C LEU A 107 13.49 16.89 -14.09
N PHE A 108 12.18 16.79 -14.38
CA PHE A 108 11.41 17.92 -14.88
C PHE A 108 11.48 19.12 -13.93
N PHE A 109 11.21 18.93 -12.64
CA PHE A 109 11.34 20.01 -11.66
C PHE A 109 12.79 20.50 -11.53
N PHE A 110 13.78 19.60 -11.50
CA PHE A 110 15.19 19.96 -11.33
C PHE A 110 15.68 20.94 -12.41
N PHE A 111 15.28 20.70 -13.66
CA PHE A 111 15.67 21.54 -14.81
C PHE A 111 14.79 22.77 -15.01
N PHE A 112 13.50 22.72 -14.65
CA PHE A 112 12.54 23.78 -14.96
C PHE A 112 12.00 24.55 -13.75
N LEU A 113 12.49 24.28 -12.53
CA LEU A 113 11.99 24.93 -11.31
C LEU A 113 12.07 26.47 -11.41
N GLU A 114 13.17 26.98 -11.97
CA GLU A 114 13.42 28.42 -12.10
C GLU A 114 12.45 29.07 -13.09
N GLU A 115 12.22 28.43 -14.24
CA GLU A 115 11.23 28.85 -15.22
C GLU A 115 9.80 28.77 -14.67
N ILE A 116 9.49 27.73 -13.88
CA ILE A 116 8.20 27.57 -13.21
C ILE A 116 7.97 28.70 -12.21
N ILE A 117 8.97 29.03 -11.38
CA ILE A 117 8.86 30.12 -10.40
C ILE A 117 8.70 31.47 -11.10
N ARG A 118 9.48 31.75 -12.15
CA ARG A 118 9.32 32.98 -12.94
C ARG A 118 7.93 33.09 -13.58
N PHE A 119 7.39 31.97 -14.05
CA PHE A 119 6.02 31.93 -14.58
C PHE A 119 4.99 32.27 -13.50
N PHE A 120 5.16 31.77 -12.28
CA PHE A 120 4.30 32.13 -11.16
C PHE A 120 4.48 33.59 -10.71
N ASP A 121 5.71 34.10 -10.63
CA ASP A 121 6.01 35.51 -10.33
C ASP A 121 5.32 36.44 -11.35
N PHE A 122 5.30 36.04 -12.63
CA PHE A 122 4.58 36.75 -13.68
C PHE A 122 3.05 36.71 -13.48
N ILE A 123 2.46 35.54 -13.20
CA ILE A 123 1.01 35.40 -12.96
C ILE A 123 0.57 36.21 -11.74
N PHE A 124 1.35 36.15 -10.65
CA PHE A 124 1.01 36.78 -9.38
C PHE A 124 1.53 38.23 -9.26
N ARG A 125 2.21 38.76 -10.29
CA ARG A 125 2.75 40.13 -10.35
C ARG A 125 3.62 40.47 -9.13
N ILE A 126 4.50 39.54 -8.74
CA ILE A 126 5.43 39.76 -7.63
C ILE A 126 6.46 40.80 -8.06
N THR A 127 6.56 41.89 -7.31
CA THR A 127 7.35 43.09 -7.68
C THR A 127 8.86 42.86 -7.63
N GLU A 128 9.31 41.95 -6.76
CA GLU A 128 10.70 41.54 -6.64
C GLU A 128 10.84 40.12 -7.20
N PRO A 129 11.55 39.92 -8.33
CA PRO A 129 11.69 38.60 -8.91
C PRO A 129 12.40 37.68 -7.92
N THR A 130 11.85 36.48 -7.72
CA THR A 130 12.46 35.49 -6.83
C THR A 130 13.78 35.01 -7.48
N THR A 131 14.89 35.64 -7.10
CA THR A 131 16.23 35.30 -7.61
C THR A 131 17.07 34.74 -6.48
N GLY A 132 17.55 33.50 -6.62
CA GLY A 132 18.39 32.86 -5.63
C GLY A 132 18.76 31.43 -6.03
N ASP A 133 19.65 30.83 -5.23
CA ASP A 133 19.98 29.41 -5.36
C ASP A 133 18.80 28.55 -4.87
N PHE A 134 18.16 27.84 -5.81
CA PHE A 134 17.04 26.93 -5.50
C PHE A 134 17.49 25.52 -5.12
N THR A 135 18.78 25.28 -4.88
CA THR A 135 19.31 23.95 -4.53
C THR A 135 18.58 23.34 -3.33
N MET A 136 18.31 24.12 -2.28
CA MET A 136 17.54 23.64 -1.12
C MET A 136 16.12 23.22 -1.49
N VAL A 137 15.43 23.97 -2.36
CA VAL A 137 14.07 23.63 -2.82
C VAL A 137 14.09 22.35 -3.65
N LYS A 138 15.08 22.20 -4.55
CA LYS A 138 15.28 20.98 -5.35
C LYS A 138 15.51 19.76 -4.45
N LEU A 139 16.31 19.89 -3.38
CA LEU A 139 16.53 18.82 -2.39
C LEU A 139 15.26 18.46 -1.62
N VAL A 140 14.45 19.44 -1.21
CA VAL A 140 13.17 19.18 -0.53
C VAL A 140 12.19 18.44 -1.45
N ILE A 141 12.10 18.85 -2.72
CA ILE A 141 11.28 18.15 -3.74
C ILE A 141 11.76 16.71 -3.94
N ALA A 142 13.08 16.48 -4.01
CA ALA A 142 13.65 15.13 -4.10
C ALA A 142 13.22 14.25 -2.92
N LEU A 143 13.29 14.80 -1.70
CA LEU A 143 12.91 14.10 -0.48
C LEU A 143 11.41 13.78 -0.47
N ILE A 144 10.55 14.72 -0.91
CA ILE A 144 9.10 14.50 -1.04
C ILE A 144 8.80 13.34 -1.99
N PHE A 145 9.43 13.31 -3.18
CA PHE A 145 9.24 12.20 -4.11
C PHE A 145 9.75 10.87 -3.55
N LEU A 146 10.90 10.85 -2.87
CA LEU A 146 11.40 9.63 -2.23
C LEU A 146 10.42 9.10 -1.16
N PHE A 147 9.79 9.98 -0.38
CA PHE A 147 8.76 9.59 0.57
C PHE A 147 7.48 9.04 -0.10
N ALA A 148 7.15 9.50 -1.31
CA ALA A 148 5.97 9.05 -2.03
C ALA A 148 6.04 7.56 -2.45
N LEU A 149 7.24 6.98 -2.61
CA LEU A 149 7.45 5.54 -2.83
C LEU A 149 6.87 4.63 -1.73
N PHE A 150 6.76 5.14 -0.51
CA PHE A 150 6.23 4.38 0.61
C PHE A 150 4.70 4.36 0.64
N ILE A 151 4.03 5.27 -0.08
CA ILE A 151 2.57 5.42 -0.08
C ILE A 151 1.86 4.12 -0.49
N PRO A 152 2.22 3.41 -1.57
CA PRO A 152 1.53 2.18 -1.97
C PRO A 152 1.59 1.09 -0.90
N ARG A 153 2.75 0.93 -0.26
CA ARG A 153 2.96 -0.07 0.78
C ARG A 153 2.18 0.26 2.03
N GLU A 154 2.22 1.53 2.45
CA GLU A 154 1.47 1.99 3.61
C GLU A 154 -0.04 1.91 3.36
N TYR A 155 -0.50 2.22 2.15
CA TYR A 155 -1.89 2.06 1.74
C TYR A 155 -2.37 0.61 1.87
N VAL A 156 -1.62 -0.36 1.33
CA VAL A 156 -1.95 -1.79 1.43
C VAL A 156 -1.94 -2.24 2.89
N SER A 157 -0.91 -1.87 3.66
CA SER A 157 -0.80 -2.21 5.09
C SER A 157 -1.96 -1.65 5.91
N ARG A 158 -2.30 -0.37 5.74
CA ARG A 158 -3.44 0.27 6.44
C ARG A 158 -4.77 -0.35 6.05
N ARG A 159 -4.97 -0.62 4.75
CA ARG A 159 -6.19 -1.27 4.25
C ARG A 159 -6.30 -2.71 4.75
N ALA A 160 -5.19 -3.44 4.79
CA ALA A 160 -5.12 -4.78 5.36
C ALA A 160 -5.51 -4.77 6.84
N LYS A 161 -4.97 -3.86 7.65
CA LYS A 161 -5.33 -3.71 9.08
C LYS A 161 -6.80 -3.31 9.27
N ARG A 162 -7.31 -2.37 8.47
CA ARG A 162 -8.73 -1.94 8.53
C ARG A 162 -9.67 -3.08 8.16
N ASN A 163 -9.29 -3.88 7.17
CA ASN A 163 -10.06 -5.03 6.76
C ASN A 163 -9.91 -6.18 7.75
N GLU A 164 -8.75 -6.37 8.38
CA GLU A 164 -8.51 -7.39 9.42
C GLU A 164 -9.55 -7.27 10.54
N PHE A 165 -9.90 -6.05 10.96
CA PHE A 165 -11.01 -5.82 11.87
C PHE A 165 -12.38 -6.32 11.35
N LYS A 166 -12.73 -6.02 10.09
CA LYS A 166 -13.95 -6.53 9.45
C LYS A 166 -13.90 -8.06 9.26
N PHE A 167 -12.73 -8.59 8.96
CA PHE A 167 -12.46 -10.01 8.78
C PHE A 167 -12.66 -10.76 10.10
N THR A 168 -12.17 -10.25 11.23
CA THR A 168 -12.39 -10.85 12.55
C THR A 168 -13.88 -10.84 12.92
N GLN A 169 -14.60 -9.76 12.63
CA GLN A 169 -16.06 -9.72 12.85
C GLN A 169 -16.81 -10.77 12.00
N GLU A 170 -16.47 -10.90 10.71
CA GLU A 170 -17.07 -11.92 9.84
C GLU A 170 -16.72 -13.35 10.31
N LEU A 171 -15.52 -13.57 10.86
CA LEU A 171 -15.13 -14.87 11.44
C LEU A 171 -15.99 -15.23 12.65
N SER A 172 -16.26 -14.28 13.55
CA SER A 172 -17.19 -14.51 14.67
C SER A 172 -18.59 -14.90 14.19
N VAL A 173 -19.09 -14.27 13.13
CA VAL A 173 -20.40 -14.60 12.53
C VAL A 173 -20.39 -15.99 11.88
N ILE A 174 -19.30 -16.34 11.19
CA ILE A 174 -19.11 -17.68 10.61
C ILE A 174 -19.06 -18.74 11.73
N GLN A 175 -18.32 -18.48 12.80
CA GLN A 175 -18.22 -19.36 13.96
C GLN A 175 -19.57 -19.59 14.63
N LEU A 176 -20.33 -18.51 14.86
CA LEU A 176 -21.69 -18.59 15.38
C LEU A 176 -22.59 -19.42 14.46
N SER A 177 -22.47 -19.24 13.15
CA SER A 177 -23.22 -20.04 12.17
C SER A 177 -22.89 -21.53 12.26
N ILE A 178 -21.61 -21.88 12.42
CA ILE A 178 -21.15 -23.26 12.62
C ILE A 178 -21.76 -23.84 13.91
N ILE A 179 -21.69 -23.12 15.03
CA ILE A 179 -22.25 -23.55 16.33
C ILE A 179 -23.75 -23.84 16.20
N LEU A 180 -24.51 -22.92 15.59
CA LEU A 180 -25.96 -23.07 15.40
C LEU A 180 -26.29 -24.29 14.53
N MET A 181 -25.54 -24.53 13.46
CA MET A 181 -25.76 -25.68 12.59
C MET A 181 -25.38 -27.00 13.27
N LEU A 182 -24.31 -27.02 14.08
CA LEU A 182 -23.93 -28.18 14.87
C LEU A 182 -25.00 -28.54 15.91
N ARG A 183 -25.53 -27.54 16.63
CA ARG A 183 -26.68 -27.68 17.56
C ARG A 183 -27.92 -28.20 16.83
N ALA A 184 -28.16 -27.74 15.61
CA ALA A 184 -29.23 -28.24 14.73
C ALA A 184 -28.95 -29.63 14.12
N LYS A 185 -27.91 -30.32 14.59
CA LYS A 185 -27.49 -31.68 14.16
C LYS A 185 -27.16 -31.80 12.67
N ARG A 186 -26.76 -30.69 12.02
CA ARG A 186 -26.36 -30.70 10.62
C ARG A 186 -25.02 -31.44 10.43
N PRO A 187 -24.81 -32.16 9.32
CA PRO A 187 -23.52 -32.76 8.99
C PRO A 187 -22.52 -31.70 8.51
N LEU A 188 -21.22 -31.97 8.66
CA LEU A 188 -20.15 -31.05 8.26
C LEU A 188 -20.20 -30.67 6.75
N SER A 189 -20.65 -31.58 5.89
CA SER A 189 -20.82 -31.31 4.46
C SER A 189 -21.87 -30.21 4.20
N GLU A 190 -22.98 -30.20 4.95
CA GLU A 190 -24.00 -29.14 4.87
C GLU A 190 -23.49 -27.82 5.43
N ILE A 191 -22.69 -27.87 6.51
CA ILE A 191 -22.07 -26.67 7.09
C ILE A 191 -21.13 -26.02 6.08
N LEU A 192 -20.21 -26.78 5.48
CA LEU A 192 -19.29 -26.26 4.46
C LEU A 192 -20.03 -25.74 3.22
N TYR A 193 -21.09 -26.45 2.79
CA TYR A 193 -21.93 -26.00 1.68
C TYR A 193 -22.60 -24.66 1.98
N PHE A 194 -23.19 -24.51 3.17
CA PHE A 194 -23.83 -23.27 3.61
C PHE A 194 -22.84 -22.10 3.67
N LEU A 195 -21.67 -22.31 4.27
CA LEU A 195 -20.62 -21.29 4.33
C LEU A 195 -20.11 -20.89 2.94
N GLY A 196 -20.09 -21.82 1.98
CA GLY A 196 -19.76 -21.55 0.57
C GLY A 196 -20.84 -20.80 -0.21
N ARG A 197 -22.05 -20.64 0.35
CA ARG A 197 -23.17 -19.90 -0.26
C ARG A 197 -23.45 -18.55 0.40
N ASN A 198 -23.02 -18.35 1.64
CA ASN A 198 -23.19 -17.09 2.34
C ASN A 198 -22.46 -15.93 1.67
N GLN A 199 -23.01 -14.72 1.81
CA GLN A 199 -22.42 -13.48 1.30
C GLN A 199 -21.30 -12.97 2.23
N THR A 200 -20.33 -13.83 2.55
CA THR A 200 -19.13 -13.47 3.32
C THR A 200 -17.93 -13.33 2.38
N GLN A 201 -16.88 -12.65 2.84
CA GLN A 201 -15.62 -12.56 2.08
C GLN A 201 -14.94 -13.93 1.95
N TYR A 202 -15.22 -14.85 2.89
CA TYR A 202 -14.72 -16.21 2.90
C TYR A 202 -15.51 -17.19 2.00
N ARG A 203 -16.56 -16.72 1.32
CA ARG A 203 -17.43 -17.56 0.46
C ARG A 203 -16.64 -18.43 -0.50
N ARG A 204 -15.70 -17.83 -1.25
CA ARG A 204 -14.88 -18.56 -2.24
C ARG A 204 -13.98 -19.62 -1.60
N ILE A 205 -13.48 -19.34 -0.38
CA ILE A 205 -12.65 -20.29 0.38
C ILE A 205 -13.49 -21.50 0.76
N PHE A 206 -14.67 -21.28 1.36
CA PHE A 206 -15.55 -22.38 1.77
C PHE A 206 -16.18 -23.12 0.58
N GLU A 207 -16.48 -22.43 -0.52
CA GLU A 207 -16.98 -23.07 -1.75
C GLU A 207 -15.94 -24.05 -2.33
N LYS A 208 -14.67 -23.62 -2.39
CA LYS A 208 -13.57 -24.48 -2.83
C LYS A 208 -13.32 -25.61 -1.83
N ALA A 209 -13.33 -25.32 -0.53
CA ALA A 209 -13.17 -26.31 0.53
C ALA A 209 -14.26 -27.39 0.46
N TYR A 210 -15.53 -27.02 0.26
CA TYR A 210 -16.64 -27.96 0.08
C TYR A 210 -16.39 -28.91 -1.10
N ARG A 211 -15.96 -28.37 -2.26
CA ARG A 211 -15.64 -29.20 -3.44
C ARG A 211 -14.48 -30.17 -3.17
N ILE A 212 -13.49 -29.76 -2.38
CA ILE A 212 -12.38 -30.63 -1.96
C ILE A 212 -12.89 -31.67 -0.96
N TYR A 213 -13.71 -31.28 0.01
CA TYR A 213 -14.27 -32.15 1.05
C TYR A 213 -15.03 -33.34 0.47
N LEU A 214 -15.81 -33.10 -0.59
CA LEU A 214 -16.54 -34.15 -1.31
C LEU A 214 -15.62 -35.20 -1.95
N ARG A 215 -14.35 -34.87 -2.22
CA ARG A 215 -13.35 -35.75 -2.83
C ARG A 215 -12.43 -36.38 -1.79
N ASN A 216 -11.87 -35.56 -0.91
CA ASN A 216 -10.94 -35.96 0.14
C ASN A 216 -11.10 -35.03 1.36
N LYS A 217 -11.51 -35.60 2.49
CA LYS A 217 -11.71 -34.87 3.75
C LYS A 217 -10.40 -34.28 4.29
N GLN A 218 -9.30 -35.04 4.22
CA GLN A 218 -8.01 -34.61 4.79
C GLN A 218 -7.43 -33.41 4.02
N ASP A 219 -7.51 -33.45 2.70
CA ASP A 219 -7.05 -32.35 1.84
C ASP A 219 -7.88 -31.07 2.07
N CYS A 220 -9.18 -31.21 2.36
CA CYS A 220 -10.04 -30.10 2.70
C CYS A 220 -9.55 -29.38 3.97
N TRP A 221 -9.29 -30.14 5.04
CA TRP A 221 -8.82 -29.55 6.29
C TRP A 221 -7.44 -28.90 6.15
N ASN A 222 -6.53 -29.54 5.42
CA ASN A 222 -5.22 -28.96 5.12
C ASN A 222 -5.32 -27.65 4.31
N TYR A 223 -6.24 -27.62 3.33
CA TYR A 223 -6.53 -26.40 2.57
C TYR A 223 -7.10 -25.30 3.47
N LEU A 224 -8.09 -25.60 4.32
CA LEU A 224 -8.68 -24.63 5.24
C LEU A 224 -7.65 -24.09 6.24
N ARG A 225 -6.81 -24.93 6.86
CA ARG A 225 -5.73 -24.48 7.74
C ARG A 225 -4.80 -23.48 7.06
N LYS A 226 -4.43 -23.76 5.81
CA LYS A 226 -3.54 -22.88 5.03
C LYS A 226 -4.20 -21.54 4.70
N GLU A 227 -5.48 -21.53 4.35
CA GLU A 227 -6.20 -20.29 4.01
C GLU A 227 -6.51 -19.44 5.26
N PHE A 228 -6.72 -20.07 6.41
CA PHE A 228 -6.97 -19.39 7.68
C PHE A 228 -5.70 -19.18 8.53
N GLU A 229 -4.51 -19.48 8.02
CA GLU A 229 -3.25 -19.39 8.77
C GLU A 229 -3.02 -17.98 9.34
N GLY A 230 -2.80 -17.91 10.65
CA GLY A 230 -2.60 -16.64 11.37
C GLY A 230 -3.87 -15.80 11.51
N THR A 231 -5.04 -16.39 11.26
CA THR A 231 -6.33 -15.92 11.76
C THR A 231 -6.69 -16.86 12.92
N GLY A 232 -7.17 -16.35 14.07
CA GLY A 232 -7.53 -17.20 15.23
C GLY A 232 -8.64 -18.21 14.97
N PHE A 233 -9.08 -18.36 13.73
CA PHE A 233 -10.07 -19.31 13.25
C PHE A 233 -9.48 -20.68 12.88
N VAL A 234 -8.15 -20.84 12.84
CA VAL A 234 -7.50 -22.16 12.64
C VAL A 234 -7.96 -23.15 13.70
N ASP A 235 -8.08 -22.70 14.95
CA ASP A 235 -8.51 -23.55 16.06
C ASP A 235 -9.93 -24.10 15.84
N THR A 236 -10.82 -23.28 15.27
CA THR A 236 -12.18 -23.71 14.85
C THR A 236 -12.11 -24.78 13.77
N ILE A 237 -11.21 -24.64 12.80
CA ILE A 237 -11.00 -25.66 11.75
C ILE A 237 -10.48 -26.97 12.37
N ASP A 238 -9.57 -26.90 13.34
CA ASP A 238 -9.01 -28.07 14.00
C ASP A 238 -10.04 -28.81 14.85
N VAL A 239 -10.90 -28.07 15.55
CA VAL A 239 -12.03 -28.64 16.29
C VAL A 239 -13.00 -29.35 15.33
N LEU A 240 -13.35 -28.73 14.20
CA LEU A 240 -14.23 -29.34 13.21
C LEU A 240 -13.62 -30.57 12.53
N ALA A 241 -12.31 -30.56 12.28
CA ALA A 241 -11.60 -31.69 11.68
C ALA A 241 -11.61 -32.93 12.59
N ASN A 242 -11.69 -32.73 13.91
CA ASN A 242 -11.68 -33.77 14.92
C ASN A 242 -13.06 -34.04 15.54
N ILE A 243 -14.15 -33.55 14.94
CA ILE A 243 -15.51 -33.68 15.52
C ILE A 243 -15.93 -35.13 15.75
N ASP A 244 -15.40 -36.07 14.96
CA ASP A 244 -15.72 -37.49 15.07
C ASP A 244 -15.07 -38.12 16.33
N ASN A 245 -14.11 -37.44 16.96
CA ASN A 245 -13.38 -37.90 18.15
C ASN A 245 -13.98 -37.38 19.47
N TYR A 246 -14.94 -36.46 19.41
CA TYR A 246 -15.54 -35.80 20.58
C TYR A 246 -17.06 -35.84 20.52
N SER A 247 -17.74 -35.65 21.65
CA SER A 247 -19.18 -35.43 21.60
C SER A 247 -19.49 -34.08 20.92
N ARG A 248 -20.66 -33.99 20.29
CA ARG A 248 -21.10 -32.72 19.67
C ARG A 248 -21.26 -31.62 20.70
N ASP A 249 -21.69 -31.95 21.92
CA ASP A 249 -21.90 -30.96 22.98
C ASP A 249 -20.56 -30.41 23.49
N GLU A 250 -19.54 -31.27 23.66
CA GLU A 250 -18.16 -30.82 23.95
C GLU A 250 -17.59 -29.98 22.82
N THR A 251 -17.81 -30.39 21.58
CA THR A 251 -17.37 -29.62 20.39
C THR A 251 -17.99 -28.23 20.37
N VAL A 252 -19.31 -28.14 20.59
CA VAL A 252 -20.04 -26.86 20.67
C VAL A 252 -19.51 -25.99 21.81
N TYR A 253 -19.27 -26.57 22.99
CA TYR A 253 -18.72 -25.85 24.14
C TYR A 253 -17.34 -25.23 23.84
N VAL A 254 -16.43 -25.98 23.21
CA VAL A 254 -15.12 -25.47 22.81
C VAL A 254 -15.24 -24.34 21.78
N LEU A 255 -16.13 -24.51 20.79
CA LEU A 255 -16.36 -23.48 19.77
C LEU A 255 -16.97 -22.19 20.35
N GLU A 256 -17.80 -22.28 21.38
CA GLU A 256 -18.37 -21.12 22.09
C GLU A 256 -17.30 -20.32 22.82
N HIS A 257 -16.38 -21.00 23.50
CA HIS A 257 -15.25 -20.32 24.15
C HIS A 257 -14.31 -19.63 23.15
N GLN A 258 -14.07 -20.27 22.00
CA GLN A 258 -13.31 -19.66 20.91
C GLN A 258 -14.06 -18.48 20.28
N LEU A 259 -15.39 -18.51 20.23
CA LEU A 259 -16.20 -17.39 19.75
C LEU A 259 -16.02 -16.16 20.64
N GLU A 260 -16.01 -16.33 21.96
CA GLU A 260 -15.74 -15.24 22.92
C GLU A 260 -14.38 -14.61 22.66
N THR A 261 -13.36 -15.43 22.40
CA THR A 261 -12.01 -14.96 22.06
C THR A 261 -12.00 -14.14 20.76
N LEU A 262 -12.70 -14.59 19.72
CA LEU A 262 -12.82 -13.83 18.46
C LEU A 262 -13.58 -12.51 18.66
N ILE A 263 -14.61 -12.49 19.51
CA ILE A 263 -15.36 -11.28 19.85
C ILE A 263 -14.45 -10.28 20.59
N GLN A 264 -13.68 -10.72 21.57
CA GLN A 264 -12.72 -9.87 22.29
C GLN A 264 -11.66 -9.28 21.35
N LEU A 265 -11.09 -10.10 20.45
CA LEU A 265 -10.15 -9.64 19.44
C LEU A 265 -10.77 -8.62 18.48
N ALA A 266 -12.05 -8.78 18.13
CA ALA A 266 -12.78 -7.79 17.35
C ALA A 266 -12.94 -6.49 18.15
N GLU A 267 -13.40 -6.53 19.41
CA GLU A 267 -13.57 -5.34 20.24
C GLU A 267 -12.28 -4.56 20.45
N GLU A 268 -11.16 -5.24 20.75
CA GLU A 268 -9.84 -4.60 20.85
C GLU A 268 -9.43 -3.88 19.55
N GLY A 269 -9.74 -4.47 18.39
CA GLY A 269 -9.51 -3.86 17.08
C GLY A 269 -10.33 -2.57 16.89
N LYS A 270 -11.57 -2.52 17.40
CA LYS A 270 -12.44 -1.33 17.37
C LYS A 270 -11.83 -0.18 18.18
N HIS A 271 -11.33 -0.49 19.37
CA HIS A 271 -10.72 0.50 20.27
C HIS A 271 -9.42 1.08 19.70
N LYS A 272 -8.56 0.25 19.10
CA LYS A 272 -7.32 0.72 18.44
C LYS A 272 -7.60 1.64 17.24
N GLY A 273 -8.62 1.33 16.44
CA GLY A 273 -9.04 2.18 15.31
C GLY A 273 -9.59 3.54 15.75
N ALA A 274 -10.38 3.58 16.82
CA ALA A 274 -10.88 4.83 17.41
C ALA A 274 -9.76 5.69 18.01
N ALA A 275 -8.79 5.08 18.69
CA ALA A 275 -7.61 5.77 19.21
C ALA A 275 -6.75 6.40 18.10
N PHE A 276 -6.54 5.70 16.98
CA PHE A 276 -5.80 6.23 15.84
C PHE A 276 -6.54 7.37 15.12
N GLY A 277 -7.88 7.30 15.04
CA GLY A 277 -8.71 8.38 14.52
C GLY A 277 -8.63 9.65 15.38
N ASN A 278 -8.62 9.50 16.70
CA ASN A 278 -8.44 10.61 17.64
C ASN A 278 -7.03 11.22 17.54
N LEU A 279 -5.98 10.41 17.43
CA LEU A 279 -4.61 10.87 17.24
C LEU A 279 -4.41 11.59 15.89
N PHE A 280 -4.99 11.08 14.80
CA PHE A 280 -4.91 11.71 13.49
C PHE A 280 -5.67 13.05 13.44
N SER A 281 -6.83 13.13 14.12
CA SER A 281 -7.58 14.38 14.31
C SER A 281 -6.75 15.42 15.08
N GLN A 282 -6.10 15.02 16.17
CA GLN A 282 -5.20 15.88 16.95
C GLN A 282 -3.97 16.31 16.13
N PHE A 283 -3.40 15.42 15.33
CA PHE A 283 -2.26 15.74 14.47
C PHE A 283 -2.66 16.69 13.33
N SER A 284 -3.82 16.50 12.71
CA SER A 284 -4.36 17.38 11.67
C SER A 284 -4.66 18.78 12.19
N MET A 285 -5.10 18.92 13.44
CA MET A 285 -5.24 20.24 14.09
C MET A 285 -3.88 20.89 14.39
N ALA A 286 -2.81 20.10 14.54
CA ALA A 286 -1.45 20.59 14.80
C ALA A 286 -0.69 21.00 13.52
N VAL A 287 -1.07 20.51 12.33
CA VAL A 287 -0.42 20.82 11.04
C VAL A 287 -0.29 22.34 10.77
N PRO A 288 -1.32 23.19 10.98
CA PRO A 288 -1.18 24.64 10.82
C PRO A 288 -0.14 25.24 11.77
N PHE A 289 -0.06 24.76 13.00
CA PHE A 289 0.88 25.25 14.02
C PHE A 289 2.31 24.77 13.77
N ILE A 290 2.50 23.55 13.25
CA ILE A 290 3.80 23.07 12.77
C ILE A 290 4.29 23.94 11.60
N GLY A 291 3.38 24.34 10.70
CA GLY A 291 3.69 25.28 9.61
C GLY A 291 4.13 26.66 10.12
N VAL A 292 3.40 27.22 11.10
CA VAL A 292 3.78 28.50 11.74
C VAL A 292 5.10 28.37 12.52
N GLY A 293 5.33 27.25 13.21
CA GLY A 293 6.58 26.98 13.92
C GLY A 293 7.79 26.87 12.98
N LEU A 294 7.64 26.19 11.84
CA LEU A 294 8.67 26.12 10.80
C LEU A 294 8.94 27.49 10.16
N LEU A 295 7.89 28.27 9.88
CA LEU A 295 8.02 29.64 9.36
C LEU A 295 8.67 30.58 10.39
N GLY A 296 8.39 30.42 11.68
CA GLY A 296 9.02 31.17 12.77
C GLY A 296 10.45 30.72 13.09
N ALA A 297 10.81 29.48 12.74
CA ALA A 297 12.17 28.95 12.89
C ALA A 297 13.11 29.34 11.74
N LEU A 298 12.57 29.74 10.58
CA LEU A 298 13.35 30.18 9.41
C LEU A 298 14.30 31.36 9.72
N PRO A 299 13.89 32.44 10.41
CA PRO A 299 14.79 33.52 10.81
C PRO A 299 15.94 33.04 11.71
N PHE A 300 15.65 32.12 12.63
CA PHE A 300 16.64 31.54 13.54
C PHE A 300 17.63 30.64 12.80
N ALA A 301 17.15 29.81 11.88
CA ALA A 301 18.00 29.00 11.03
C ALA A 301 18.90 29.89 10.15
N MET A 302 18.33 30.93 9.51
CA MET A 302 19.10 31.89 8.72
C MET A 302 20.17 32.61 9.57
N TYR A 303 19.85 32.99 10.80
CA TYR A 303 20.80 33.62 11.73
C TYR A 303 21.93 32.68 12.18
N ILE A 304 21.61 31.41 12.47
CA ILE A 304 22.62 30.39 12.80
C ILE A 304 23.52 30.14 11.59
N PHE A 305 22.95 30.03 10.39
CA PHE A 305 23.72 29.84 9.16
C PHE A 305 24.56 31.07 8.80
N SER A 306 24.09 32.29 9.04
CA SER A 306 24.90 33.50 8.82
C SER A 306 26.09 33.55 9.77
N MET A 307 25.90 33.21 11.06
CA MET A 307 27.00 33.10 12.03
C MET A 307 28.02 32.03 11.63
N ILE A 308 27.57 30.87 11.16
CA ILE A 308 28.46 29.80 10.69
C ILE A 308 29.22 30.25 9.43
N SER A 309 28.54 30.95 8.50
CA SER A 309 29.19 31.45 7.28
C SER A 309 30.22 32.55 7.56
N GLU A 310 29.96 33.44 8.53
CA GLU A 310 30.89 34.48 8.96
C GLU A 310 32.12 33.89 9.66
N GLN A 311 31.95 32.87 10.52
CA GLN A 311 33.08 32.16 11.14
C GLN A 311 33.95 31.42 10.11
N THR A 312 33.33 30.88 9.06
CA THR A 312 34.06 30.17 8.00
C THR A 312 34.86 31.14 7.12
N ASN A 313 34.37 32.36 6.90
CA ASN A 313 35.11 33.40 6.16
C ASN A 313 36.22 34.09 6.98
N GLN A 314 36.11 34.11 8.32
CA GLN A 314 37.19 34.62 9.19
C GLN A 314 38.35 33.63 9.37
N THR A 315 38.11 32.33 9.22
CA THR A 315 39.17 31.30 9.30
C THR A 315 39.96 31.15 7.99
N SER A 316 39.48 31.70 6.87
CA SER A 316 40.20 31.73 5.58
C SER A 316 41.08 32.99 5.37
N ILE A 317 41.19 33.87 6.37
CA ILE A 317 42.03 35.09 6.33
C ILE A 317 43.29 34.94 7.23
N PHE A 318 43.59 33.72 7.71
CA PHE A 318 44.86 33.40 8.36
C PHE A 318 45.65 32.34 7.60
#